data_AF-A0A1V5IPZ7-F1
#
_entry.id   AF-A0A1V5IPZ7-F1
#
_cell.length_a   1.000
_cell.length_b   1.000
_cell.length_c   1.000
_cell.angle_alpha   90.00
_cell.angle_beta   90.00
_cell.angle_gamma   90.00
#
_symmetry.space_group_name_H-M   'P 1'
#
loop_
_entity.id
_entity.type
_entity.pdbx_description
1 polymer ?
#
loop_
_entity_poly.entity_id
_entity_poly.type
_entity_poly.pdbx_seq_one_letter_code
_entity_poly.pdbx_strand_id
1 'polypeptide(L)'
;MLIVGHTYPEMNITNCTFSGHTGNGEALMVNGNVTISNCIFYNNRSKEIAINPMDGTGIPTTLTLENNLIRNGYSDIWPWIGCTINYSETNITGNPLFLGGDDTHDPLYYSLSAASPCINFGTPDTEGLGLLPYDLAGNWRIWDGCIDMGCYEYGSEPWVGNNDSVLPVPSEALSVYPNPLSQLATILVDTWTALQEAAA
;
A
#
# COMPACT_ATOMS: atom_id res chain seq x y z
N MET A 1 -6.02 11.43 9.55
CA MET A 1 -7.18 10.50 9.58
C MET A 1 -7.37 10.00 11.02
N LEU A 2 -8.61 9.78 11.48
CA LEU A 2 -8.90 9.21 12.80
C LEU A 2 -9.57 7.84 12.62
N ILE A 3 -8.95 6.79 13.14
CA ILE A 3 -9.54 5.43 13.14
C ILE A 3 -9.73 5.03 14.60
N VAL A 4 -10.99 4.89 15.01
CA VAL A 4 -11.33 4.66 16.43
C VAL A 4 -12.51 3.72 16.66
N GLY A 5 -12.49 3.05 17.80
CA GLY A 5 -13.58 2.24 18.33
C GLY A 5 -13.84 2.49 19.82
N HIS A 6 -14.99 2.03 20.32
CA HIS A 6 -15.47 2.31 21.68
C HIS A 6 -14.90 1.35 22.77
N THR A 7 -14.45 0.15 22.40
CA THR A 7 -14.06 -0.90 23.35
C THR A 7 -12.87 -1.71 22.82
N TYR A 8 -11.64 -1.29 23.14
CA TYR A 8 -10.39 -1.96 22.73
C TYR A 8 -10.41 -2.47 21.28
N PRO A 9 -10.67 -1.61 20.26
CA PRO A 9 -10.66 -2.08 18.88
C PRO A 9 -9.29 -2.69 18.55
N GLU A 10 -9.29 -3.84 17.89
CA GLU A 10 -8.09 -4.43 17.30
C GLU A 10 -7.95 -3.90 15.87
N MET A 11 -6.81 -3.29 15.56
CA MET A 11 -6.57 -2.67 14.26
C MET A 11 -5.19 -3.03 13.75
N ASN A 12 -5.14 -3.57 12.53
CA ASN A 12 -3.91 -3.88 11.82
C ASN A 12 -3.82 -2.98 10.59
N ILE A 13 -2.73 -2.21 10.48
CA ILE A 13 -2.45 -1.34 9.35
C ILE A 13 -1.13 -1.81 8.74
N THR A 14 -1.23 -2.43 7.57
CA THR A 14 -0.10 -3.13 6.95
C THR A 14 0.11 -2.61 5.53
N ASN A 15 1.37 -2.41 5.13
CA ASN A 15 1.75 -2.08 3.74
C ASN A 15 1.01 -0.86 3.17
N CYS A 16 0.91 0.21 3.97
CA CYS A 16 0.28 1.47 3.59
C CYS A 16 1.30 2.61 3.46
N THR A 17 1.03 3.56 2.56
CA THR A 17 1.82 4.80 2.45
C THR A 17 0.97 6.00 2.88
N PHE A 18 1.41 6.69 3.92
CA PHE A 18 0.85 7.94 4.42
C PHE A 18 1.79 9.08 4.06
N SER A 19 1.54 9.74 2.92
CA SER A 19 2.37 10.83 2.39
C SER A 19 1.49 11.91 1.73
N GLY A 20 2.03 13.12 1.54
CA GLY A 20 1.35 14.23 0.86
C GLY A 20 0.23 14.92 1.65
N HIS A 21 0.09 14.66 2.95
CA HIS A 21 -0.94 15.29 3.76
C HIS A 21 -0.63 16.76 4.06
N THR A 22 -1.56 17.66 3.72
CA THR A 22 -1.40 19.13 3.86
C THR A 22 -2.15 19.76 5.05
N GLY A 23 -2.92 18.97 5.81
CA GLY A 23 -3.66 19.46 6.99
C GLY A 23 -2.77 19.77 8.21
N ASN A 24 -3.33 20.48 9.19
CA ASN A 24 -2.63 20.97 10.39
C ASN A 24 -2.51 19.95 11.55
N GLY A 25 -2.44 18.66 11.27
CA GLY A 25 -2.40 17.62 12.30
C GLY A 25 -1.55 16.42 11.88
N GLU A 26 -1.84 15.27 12.47
CA GLU A 26 -1.14 14.01 12.26
C GLU A 26 -1.63 13.32 10.99
N ALA A 27 -0.82 12.42 10.41
CA ALA A 27 -1.26 11.61 9.28
C ALA A 27 -2.33 10.63 9.73
N LEU A 28 -2.10 10.03 10.90
CA LEU A 28 -2.94 9.00 11.45
C LEU A 28 -3.09 9.17 12.97
N MET A 29 -4.33 9.11 13.44
CA MET A 29 -4.66 9.07 14.85
C MET A 29 -5.46 7.81 15.15
N VAL A 30 -5.07 7.07 16.19
CA VAL A 30 -5.59 5.72 16.51
C VAL A 30 -5.88 5.53 17.99
N ASN A 31 -6.77 4.59 18.34
CA ASN A 31 -6.98 4.12 19.72
C ASN A 31 -7.12 2.59 19.80
N GLY A 32 -6.96 1.98 20.97
CA GLY A 32 -7.17 0.53 21.17
C GLY A 32 -5.89 -0.29 21.05
N ASN A 33 -5.98 -1.51 20.51
CA ASN A 33 -4.85 -2.40 20.28
C ASN A 33 -4.46 -2.34 18.81
N VAL A 34 -3.42 -1.56 18.51
CA VAL A 34 -3.08 -1.16 17.16
C VAL A 34 -1.71 -1.72 16.79
N THR A 35 -1.64 -2.48 15.71
CA THR A 35 -0.38 -2.90 15.09
C THR A 35 -0.25 -2.19 13.75
N ILE A 36 0.87 -1.51 13.55
CA ILE A 36 1.20 -0.87 12.30
C ILE A 36 2.53 -1.45 11.82
N SER A 37 2.52 -2.08 10.64
CA SER A 37 3.69 -2.72 10.07
C SER A 37 3.87 -2.45 8.59
N ASN A 38 5.11 -2.48 8.12
CA ASN A 38 5.46 -2.32 6.70
C ASN A 38 4.90 -1.04 6.08
N CYS A 39 4.68 0.01 6.87
CA CYS A 39 4.09 1.26 6.40
C CYS A 39 5.15 2.35 6.23
N ILE A 40 4.85 3.32 5.35
CA ILE A 40 5.64 4.54 5.18
C ILE A 40 4.84 5.73 5.72
N PHE A 41 5.43 6.47 6.65
CA PHE A 41 4.95 7.76 7.15
C PHE A 41 5.96 8.85 6.83
N TYR A 42 5.63 9.68 5.85
CA TYR A 42 6.53 10.73 5.38
C TYR A 42 5.74 11.97 4.94
N ASN A 43 5.54 12.91 5.87
CA ASN A 43 4.83 14.16 5.64
C ASN A 43 5.61 15.32 6.25
N ASN A 44 5.54 16.51 5.65
CA ASN A 44 6.16 17.70 6.23
C ASN A 44 5.27 18.30 7.34
N ARG A 45 5.24 17.66 8.52
CA ARG A 45 4.40 18.06 9.66
C ARG A 45 5.06 17.80 11.01
N SER A 46 4.38 18.20 12.09
CA SER A 46 4.88 18.08 13.46
C SER A 46 4.93 16.63 13.95
N LYS A 47 3.94 15.82 13.58
CA LYS A 47 3.77 14.41 14.00
C LYS A 47 3.15 13.61 12.87
N GLU A 48 3.57 12.37 12.72
CA GLU A 48 3.01 11.41 11.76
C GLU A 48 1.85 10.64 12.37
N ILE A 49 2.02 10.15 13.61
CA ILE A 49 1.07 9.26 14.29
C ILE A 49 0.69 9.86 15.64
N ALA A 50 -0.58 9.86 16.00
CA ALA A 50 -1.07 10.22 17.34
C ALA A 50 -1.88 9.10 17.98
N ILE A 51 -1.78 9.01 19.30
CA ILE A 51 -2.74 8.26 20.10
C ILE A 51 -3.93 9.16 20.42
N ASN A 52 -5.13 8.73 20.04
CA ASN A 52 -6.37 9.35 20.48
C ASN A 52 -6.62 8.97 21.95
N PRO A 53 -6.70 9.94 22.87
CA PRO A 53 -6.66 9.69 24.30
C PRO A 53 -7.88 8.97 24.91
N MET A 54 -8.97 8.77 24.17
CA MET A 54 -10.22 8.18 24.67
C MET A 54 -10.67 8.74 26.03
N ASP A 55 -10.51 10.06 26.19
CA ASP A 55 -10.77 10.75 27.45
C ASP A 55 -12.14 10.38 28.03
N GLY A 56 -12.16 10.06 29.32
CA GLY A 56 -13.38 9.69 30.06
C GLY A 56 -13.82 8.24 29.95
N THR A 57 -13.14 7.39 29.16
CA THR A 57 -13.47 5.95 29.07
C THR A 57 -12.58 5.06 29.94
N GLY A 58 -11.37 5.53 30.30
CA GLY A 58 -10.39 4.76 31.08
C GLY A 58 -9.72 3.60 30.32
N ILE A 59 -9.90 3.54 29.01
CA ILE A 59 -9.34 2.50 28.13
C ILE A 59 -7.97 2.99 27.64
N PRO A 60 -6.86 2.27 27.91
CA PRO A 60 -5.55 2.61 27.36
C PRO A 60 -5.42 2.13 25.91
N THR A 61 -4.60 2.85 25.13
CA THR A 61 -4.17 2.40 23.79
C THR A 61 -2.83 1.69 23.89
N THR A 62 -2.68 0.56 23.20
CA THR A 62 -1.40 -0.09 22.93
C THR A 62 -1.10 0.06 21.45
N LEU A 63 -0.06 0.80 21.11
CA LEU A 63 0.41 0.98 19.74
C LEU A 63 1.72 0.20 19.54
N THR A 64 1.70 -0.80 18.67
CA THR A 64 2.86 -1.57 18.24
C THR A 64 3.27 -1.16 16.84
N LEU A 65 4.55 -0.81 16.68
CA LEU A 65 5.15 -0.35 15.43
C LEU A 65 6.36 -1.21 15.11
N GLU A 66 6.35 -1.87 13.94
CA GLU A 66 7.43 -2.72 13.47
C GLU A 66 7.64 -2.59 11.95
N ASN A 67 8.88 -2.63 11.48
CA ASN A 67 9.20 -2.61 10.05
C ASN A 67 8.54 -1.44 9.29
N ASN A 68 8.47 -0.25 9.91
CA ASN A 68 7.97 0.95 9.25
C ASN A 68 9.08 1.93 8.93
N LEU A 69 8.89 2.74 7.90
CA LEU A 69 9.63 3.99 7.75
C LEU A 69 8.81 5.11 8.37
N ILE A 70 9.34 5.76 9.39
CA ILE A 70 8.72 6.95 10.01
C ILE A 70 9.75 8.07 9.94
N ARG A 71 9.41 9.18 9.27
CA ARG A 71 10.32 10.26 8.90
C ARG A 71 11.36 10.62 9.98
N ASN A 72 10.92 10.98 11.19
CA ASN A 72 11.83 11.22 12.34
C ASN A 72 11.69 10.17 13.45
N GLY A 73 11.27 8.95 13.10
CA GLY A 73 11.11 7.83 14.02
C GLY A 73 10.15 8.11 15.17
N TYR A 74 10.50 7.65 16.37
CA TYR A 74 9.69 7.83 17.58
C TYR A 74 9.32 9.31 17.86
N SER A 75 10.17 10.25 17.45
CA SER A 75 9.92 11.68 17.68
C SER A 75 8.72 12.22 16.89
N ASP A 76 8.27 11.52 15.85
CA ASP A 76 7.07 11.86 15.08
C ASP A 76 5.80 11.16 15.61
N ILE A 77 5.90 10.47 16.75
CA ILE A 77 4.74 9.90 17.45
C ILE A 77 4.30 10.88 18.54
N TRP A 78 3.00 11.16 18.60
CA TRP A 78 2.38 11.90 19.70
C TRP A 78 1.80 10.90 20.71
N PRO A 79 2.44 10.72 21.88
CA PRO A 79 1.98 9.80 22.91
C PRO A 79 0.83 10.39 23.74
N TRP A 80 0.14 9.52 24.47
CA TRP A 80 -0.78 9.95 25.53
C TRP A 80 -0.49 9.24 26.85
N ILE A 81 -0.81 9.91 27.96
CA ILE A 81 -0.61 9.37 29.30
C ILE A 81 -1.43 8.09 29.50
N GLY A 82 -0.82 7.08 30.14
CA GLY A 82 -1.46 5.80 30.41
C GLY A 82 -1.57 4.86 29.20
N CYS A 83 -1.05 5.25 28.03
CA CYS A 83 -0.96 4.39 26.85
C CYS A 83 0.44 3.78 26.69
N THR A 84 0.53 2.68 25.95
CA THR A 84 1.77 1.95 25.67
C THR A 84 2.16 2.13 24.21
N ILE A 85 3.43 2.42 23.94
CA ILE A 85 3.99 2.42 22.59
C ILE A 85 5.14 1.40 22.57
N ASN A 86 4.95 0.32 21.83
CA ASN A 86 5.98 -0.67 21.53
C ASN A 86 6.63 -0.29 20.20
N TYR A 87 7.80 0.33 20.26
CA TYR A 87 8.55 0.77 19.08
C TYR A 87 9.72 -0.17 18.81
N SER A 88 9.59 -1.04 17.81
CA SER A 88 10.62 -2.00 17.42
C SER A 88 11.86 -1.31 16.85
N GLU A 89 13.04 -1.93 17.02
CA GLU A 89 14.28 -1.54 16.34
C GLU A 89 14.24 -1.80 14.82
N THR A 90 13.28 -2.58 14.34
CA THR A 90 13.07 -2.82 12.90
C THR A 90 12.46 -1.63 12.16
N ASN A 91 11.99 -0.61 12.87
CA ASN A 91 11.58 0.65 12.24
C ASN A 91 12.81 1.46 11.81
N ILE A 92 12.70 2.09 10.65
CA ILE A 92 13.73 2.96 10.09
C ILE A 92 13.24 4.41 10.01
N THR A 93 14.19 5.33 9.85
CA THR A 93 13.91 6.77 9.74
C THR A 93 14.55 7.35 8.49
N GLY A 94 14.10 8.52 8.07
CA GLY A 94 14.65 9.24 6.93
C GLY A 94 13.65 9.45 5.81
N ASN A 95 14.17 9.52 4.58
CA ASN A 95 13.38 9.76 3.38
C ASN A 95 13.10 8.42 2.69
N PRO A 96 11.83 8.09 2.35
CA PRO A 96 11.52 6.88 1.59
C PRO A 96 12.05 6.91 0.16
N LEU A 97 12.53 8.06 -0.33
CA LEU A 97 13.04 8.26 -1.69
C LEU A 97 12.05 7.73 -2.71
N PHE A 98 10.83 8.27 -2.66
CA PHE A 98 9.83 8.02 -3.69
C PHE A 98 10.41 8.35 -5.06
N LEU A 99 10.06 7.55 -6.07
CA LEU A 99 10.48 7.74 -7.45
C LEU A 99 10.14 9.14 -7.94
N GLY A 100 8.97 9.66 -7.54
CA GLY A 100 8.59 11.07 -7.51
C GLY A 100 8.92 11.89 -8.76
N GLY A 101 7.90 12.37 -9.48
CA GLY A 101 8.06 13.32 -10.58
C GLY A 101 7.63 14.75 -10.22
N ASP A 102 7.49 15.60 -11.24
CA ASP A 102 6.88 16.92 -11.09
C ASP A 102 5.33 16.86 -11.05
N ASP A 103 4.73 15.73 -11.45
CA ASP A 103 3.29 15.54 -11.52
C ASP A 103 2.76 14.66 -10.38
N THR A 104 2.10 15.29 -9.41
CA THR A 104 1.47 14.60 -8.27
C THR A 104 0.25 13.74 -8.65
N HIS A 105 -0.21 13.78 -9.91
CA HIS A 105 -1.28 12.92 -10.42
C HIS A 105 -0.76 11.63 -11.04
N ASP A 106 0.57 11.47 -11.17
CA ASP A 106 1.16 10.21 -11.62
C ASP A 106 0.74 9.08 -10.65
N PRO A 107 0.09 8.01 -11.12
CA PRO A 107 -0.28 6.88 -10.27
C PRO A 107 0.93 6.18 -9.63
N LEU A 108 2.16 6.45 -10.07
CA LEU A 108 3.40 5.93 -9.51
C LEU A 108 4.16 7.00 -8.69
N TYR A 109 3.57 8.15 -8.39
CA TYR A 109 4.24 9.25 -7.68
C TYR A 109 4.88 8.81 -6.35
N TYR A 110 4.19 7.93 -5.61
CA TYR A 110 4.65 7.36 -4.34
C TYR A 110 5.27 5.96 -4.47
N SER A 111 5.58 5.51 -5.68
CA SER A 111 6.40 4.30 -5.88
C SER A 111 7.82 4.55 -5.38
N LEU A 112 8.58 3.48 -5.15
CA LEU A 112 9.93 3.59 -4.60
C LEU A 112 10.96 3.83 -5.73
N SER A 113 11.96 4.68 -5.48
CA SER A 113 13.13 4.75 -6.35
C SER A 113 14.10 3.60 -6.06
N ALA A 114 15.03 3.33 -6.99
CA ALA A 114 16.08 2.32 -6.83
C ALA A 114 16.98 2.50 -5.59
N ALA A 115 17.02 3.70 -5.01
CA ALA A 115 17.83 4.02 -3.84
C ALA A 115 17.02 3.95 -2.52
N SER A 116 15.73 3.63 -2.59
CA SER A 116 14.84 3.65 -1.44
C SER A 116 15.30 2.69 -0.34
N PRO A 117 15.33 3.14 0.94
CA PRO A 117 15.62 2.26 2.07
C PRO A 117 14.45 1.33 2.42
N CYS A 118 13.30 1.50 1.76
CA CYS A 118 12.09 0.69 2.00
C CYS A 118 12.13 -0.65 1.25
N ILE A 119 13.03 -0.81 0.29
CA ILE A 119 13.14 -2.00 -0.57
C ILE A 119 13.66 -3.18 0.24
N ASN A 120 12.95 -4.31 0.23
CA ASN A 120 13.27 -5.56 0.93
C ASN A 120 13.50 -5.40 2.45
N PHE A 121 12.81 -4.43 3.06
CA PHE A 121 12.94 -4.10 4.49
C PHE A 121 11.66 -4.30 5.31
N GLY A 122 10.57 -4.77 4.67
CA GLY A 122 9.36 -5.18 5.36
C GLY A 122 9.53 -6.49 6.13
N THR A 123 8.43 -6.99 6.71
CA THR A 123 8.41 -8.23 7.50
C THR A 123 8.75 -9.43 6.62
N PRO A 124 9.77 -10.24 6.96
CA PRO A 124 10.12 -11.43 6.18
C PRO A 124 9.04 -12.53 6.21
N ASP A 125 8.33 -12.65 7.33
CA ASP A 125 7.19 -13.57 7.48
C ASP A 125 5.88 -12.81 7.20
N THR A 126 5.24 -13.15 6.09
CA THR A 126 3.99 -12.53 5.66
C THR A 126 2.75 -13.31 6.11
N GLU A 127 2.91 -14.43 6.84
CA GLU A 127 1.78 -15.23 7.33
C GLU A 127 0.93 -14.40 8.30
N GLY A 128 -0.39 -14.50 8.17
CA GLY A 128 -1.33 -13.77 9.05
C GLY A 128 -1.47 -12.27 8.78
N LEU A 129 -0.68 -11.67 7.86
CA LEU A 129 -0.83 -10.26 7.48
C LEU A 129 -2.07 -9.99 6.61
N GLY A 130 -2.66 -11.03 6.02
CA GLY A 130 -3.85 -10.89 5.17
C GLY A 130 -3.59 -10.10 3.87
N LEU A 131 -2.34 -10.07 3.40
CA LEU A 131 -1.95 -9.35 2.20
C LEU A 131 -2.53 -10.00 0.94
N LEU A 132 -2.88 -9.16 -0.02
CA LEU A 132 -3.16 -9.60 -1.39
C LEU A 132 -1.86 -10.04 -2.06
N PRO A 133 -1.94 -10.92 -3.08
CA PRO A 133 -0.76 -11.34 -3.83
C PRO A 133 -0.12 -10.22 -4.66
N TYR A 134 -0.75 -9.04 -4.71
CA TYR A 134 -0.29 -7.88 -5.44
C TYR A 134 -0.26 -6.58 -4.63
N ASP A 135 0.49 -5.61 -5.15
CA ASP A 135 0.63 -4.26 -4.62
C ASP A 135 -0.41 -3.29 -5.21
N LEU A 136 -0.29 -1.99 -4.93
CA LEU A 136 -1.22 -0.97 -5.45
C LEU A 136 -1.15 -0.79 -6.97
N ALA A 137 0.00 -1.07 -7.60
CA ALA A 137 0.16 -1.06 -9.06
C ALA A 137 -0.30 -2.38 -9.72
N GLY A 138 -0.66 -3.38 -8.93
CA GLY A 138 -1.00 -4.72 -9.42
C GLY A 138 0.22 -5.58 -9.72
N ASN A 139 1.38 -5.25 -9.17
CA ASN A 139 2.61 -6.05 -9.29
C ASN A 139 2.71 -7.08 -8.16
N TRP A 140 3.58 -8.09 -8.30
CA TRP A 140 3.80 -9.11 -7.28
C TRP A 140 4.11 -8.47 -5.92
N ARG A 141 3.35 -8.86 -4.89
CA ARG A 141 3.52 -8.39 -3.50
C ARG A 141 4.83 -8.87 -2.90
N ILE A 142 5.14 -10.15 -3.11
CA ILE A 142 6.38 -10.75 -2.60
C ILE A 142 7.35 -10.82 -3.78
N TRP A 143 8.44 -10.08 -3.67
CA TRP A 143 9.47 -9.98 -4.69
C TRP A 143 10.85 -10.12 -4.03
N ASP A 144 11.80 -10.76 -4.71
CA ASP A 144 13.12 -11.10 -4.12
C ASP A 144 13.07 -11.81 -2.74
N GLY A 145 11.94 -12.47 -2.44
CA GLY A 145 11.72 -13.19 -1.18
C GLY A 145 11.34 -12.30 0.01
N CYS A 146 11.05 -11.02 -0.21
CA CYS A 146 10.61 -10.08 0.83
C CYS A 146 9.47 -9.19 0.31
N ILE A 147 8.94 -8.35 1.19
CA ILE A 147 8.04 -7.26 0.85
C ILE A 147 8.76 -5.94 1.11
N ASP A 148 8.44 -4.93 0.31
CA ASP A 148 8.85 -3.57 0.54
C ASP A 148 7.94 -2.91 1.58
N MET A 149 8.44 -1.86 2.23
CA MET A 149 7.56 -1.00 3.02
C MET A 149 6.71 -0.12 2.10
N GLY A 150 5.45 0.09 2.47
CA GLY A 150 4.49 0.91 1.74
C GLY A 150 3.58 0.10 0.82
N CYS A 151 2.89 0.82 -0.06
CA CYS A 151 1.86 0.24 -0.94
C CYS A 151 2.37 -0.20 -2.31
N TYR A 152 3.65 0.04 -2.65
CA TYR A 152 4.26 -0.36 -3.91
C TYR A 152 5.48 -1.24 -3.66
N GLU A 153 5.70 -2.19 -4.55
CA GLU A 153 6.88 -3.06 -4.57
C GLU A 153 7.81 -2.60 -5.70
N TYR A 154 9.09 -2.44 -5.41
CA TYR A 154 10.08 -1.97 -6.35
C TYR A 154 10.55 -3.10 -7.27
N GLY A 155 10.44 -2.86 -8.57
CA GLY A 155 11.02 -3.74 -9.59
C GLY A 155 10.31 -5.08 -9.74
N SER A 156 9.18 -5.30 -9.05
CA SER A 156 8.38 -6.50 -9.23
C SER A 156 7.55 -6.43 -10.50
N GLU A 157 7.37 -7.59 -11.12
CA GLU A 157 6.59 -7.72 -12.36
C GLU A 157 5.08 -7.60 -12.09
N PRO A 158 4.25 -7.37 -13.11
CA PRO A 158 2.80 -7.46 -12.96
C PRO A 158 2.34 -8.82 -12.42
N TRP A 159 1.45 -8.82 -11.42
CA TRP A 159 0.79 -10.03 -10.97
C TRP A 159 -0.27 -10.46 -11.98
N VAL A 160 -0.02 -11.58 -12.64
CA VAL A 160 -0.99 -12.24 -13.52
C VAL A 160 -1.52 -13.50 -12.84
N GLY A 161 -2.79 -13.49 -12.46
CA GLY A 161 -3.44 -14.59 -11.73
C GLY A 161 -3.68 -15.85 -12.58
N ASN A 162 -3.55 -15.72 -13.90
CA ASN A 162 -3.47 -16.80 -14.86
C ASN A 162 -2.26 -16.55 -15.77
N ASN A 163 -1.55 -17.62 -16.14
CA ASN A 163 -0.89 -17.60 -17.44
C ASN A 163 -2.03 -17.50 -18.45
N ASP A 164 -2.37 -16.31 -18.92
CA ASP A 164 -2.97 -16.23 -20.25
C ASP A 164 -1.94 -16.92 -21.14
N SER A 165 -2.27 -18.12 -21.64
CA SER A 165 -1.54 -18.71 -22.76
C SER A 165 -1.46 -17.59 -23.77
N VAL A 166 -0.26 -17.03 -23.97
CA VAL A 166 -0.02 -15.80 -24.75
C VAL A 166 -1.00 -15.80 -25.90
N LEU A 167 -2.08 -15.02 -25.77
CA LEU A 167 -3.02 -14.92 -26.87
C LEU A 167 -2.18 -14.29 -27.98
N PRO A 168 -2.13 -14.89 -29.18
CA PRO A 168 -1.44 -14.24 -30.28
C PRO A 168 -1.99 -12.80 -30.34
N VAL A 169 -1.07 -11.84 -30.40
CA VAL A 169 -1.44 -10.42 -30.54
C VAL A 169 -2.57 -10.37 -31.57
N PRO A 170 -3.77 -9.88 -31.20
CA PRO A 170 -4.88 -9.84 -32.14
C PRO A 170 -4.36 -9.16 -33.40
N SER A 171 -4.45 -9.82 -34.56
CA SER A 171 -3.95 -9.25 -35.81
C SER A 171 -4.72 -7.99 -36.22
N GLU A 172 -5.74 -7.61 -35.46
CA GLU A 172 -6.63 -6.50 -35.72
C GLU A 172 -6.81 -5.63 -34.48
N ALA A 173 -6.65 -4.32 -34.67
CA ALA A 173 -6.90 -3.32 -33.64
C ALA A 173 -8.42 -3.09 -33.49
N LEU A 174 -8.95 -3.37 -32.30
CA LEU A 174 -10.34 -3.05 -31.96
C LEU A 174 -10.44 -1.55 -31.64
N SER A 175 -11.31 -0.83 -32.35
CA SER A 175 -11.62 0.58 -32.06
C SER A 175 -13.12 0.80 -31.93
N VAL A 176 -13.53 1.65 -31.00
CA VAL A 176 -14.93 2.01 -30.75
C VAL A 176 -15.16 3.45 -31.15
N TYR A 177 -16.22 3.70 -31.93
CA TYR A 177 -16.60 5.04 -32.37
C TYR A 177 -18.07 5.34 -32.04
N PRO A 178 -18.42 6.53 -31.52
CA PRO A 178 -17.53 7.64 -31.18
C PRO A 178 -16.76 7.41 -29.87
N ASN A 179 -15.50 7.86 -29.83
CA ASN A 179 -14.73 7.96 -28.59
C ASN A 179 -14.44 9.46 -28.34
N PRO A 180 -15.03 10.10 -27.31
CA PRO A 180 -15.80 9.52 -26.20
C PRO A 180 -17.22 9.09 -26.57
N LEU A 181 -17.71 8.03 -25.94
CA LEU A 181 -19.03 7.45 -26.22
C LEU A 181 -20.14 8.27 -25.54
N SER A 182 -21.24 8.52 -26.24
CA SER A 182 -22.33 9.38 -25.72
C SER A 182 -23.46 8.64 -24.99
N GLN A 183 -23.58 7.32 -25.14
CA GLN A 183 -24.66 6.52 -24.51
C GLN A 183 -24.23 5.11 -24.09
N LEU A 184 -24.24 4.12 -25.00
CA LEU A 184 -23.95 2.69 -24.73
C LEU A 184 -23.31 2.02 -25.95
N ALA A 185 -22.33 1.14 -25.73
CA ALA A 185 -21.71 0.31 -26.76
C ALA A 185 -21.72 -1.16 -26.31
N THR A 186 -22.25 -2.03 -27.17
CA THR A 186 -22.12 -3.49 -27.01
C THR A 186 -21.08 -3.96 -28.00
N ILE A 187 -19.99 -4.54 -27.50
CA ILE A 187 -18.92 -5.11 -28.32
C ILE A 187 -19.04 -6.63 -28.22
N LEU A 188 -19.28 -7.28 -29.36
CA LEU A 188 -19.24 -8.74 -29.49
C LEU A 188 -17.93 -9.11 -30.19
N VAL A 189 -17.14 -9.99 -29.58
CA VAL A 189 -15.92 -10.53 -30.17
C VAL A 189 -16.11 -12.03 -30.31
N ASP A 190 -16.31 -12.50 -31.54
CA ASP A 190 -16.40 -13.92 -31.85
C ASP A 190 -15.01 -14.46 -32.17
N THR A 191 -14.47 -15.32 -31.31
CA THR A 191 -13.23 -16.06 -31.61
C THR A 191 -13.58 -17.39 -32.28
N TRP A 192 -13.20 -17.53 -33.55
CA TRP A 192 -13.32 -18.80 -34.26
C TRP A 192 -12.22 -19.76 -33.82
N THR A 193 -12.57 -20.88 -33.19
CA THR A 193 -11.65 -22.03 -33.12
C THR A 193 -11.72 -22.76 -34.45
N ALA A 194 -10.63 -22.71 -35.23
CA ALA A 194 -10.51 -23.51 -36.44
C ALA A 194 -10.56 -25.01 -36.06
N LEU A 195 -11.57 -25.71 -36.59
CA LEU A 195 -11.61 -27.17 -36.60
C LEU A 195 -10.33 -27.69 -37.28
N GLN A 196 -9.55 -28.51 -36.59
CA GLN A 196 -8.51 -29.30 -37.24
C GLN A 196 -9.18 -30.32 -38.16
N GLU A 197 -9.29 -30.00 -39.44
CA GLU A 197 -9.41 -31.02 -40.48
C GLU A 197 -8.08 -31.79 -40.55
N ALA A 198 -8.05 -32.97 -39.93
CA ALA A 198 -7.04 -33.97 -40.24
C ALA A 198 -7.44 -34.66 -41.56
N ALA A 199 -6.89 -34.18 -42.66
CA ALA A 199 -6.89 -34.87 -43.95
C ALA A 199 -5.45 -35.31 -44.31
N ALA A 200 -5.35 -36.59 -44.68
CA ALA A 200 -4.20 -37.37 -45.17
C ALA A 200 -3.24 -37.97 -44.13
#